data_AF-A0A4R6FNK7-F1
#
_entry.id   AF-A0A4R6FNK7-F1
#
_cell.length_a   1.000
_cell.length_b   1.000
_cell.length_c   1.000
_cell.angle_alpha   90.00
_cell.angle_beta   90.00
_cell.angle_gamma   90.00
#
_symmetry.space_group_name_H-M   'P 1'
#
loop_
_entity.id
_entity.type
_entity.pdbx_description
1 polymer ?
#
loop_
_entity_poly.entity_id
_entity_poly.type
_entity_poly.pdbx_seq_one_letter_code
_entity_poly.pdbx_strand_id
1 'polypeptide(L)'
;MWRSDGPDLPVEFARESGGRRITLVICNDRAAVTVLWAALEVRTLDDARRALALREGIQPKNIRHSIGYWSPVDASEHTEASAIGRWAIDHDIHGVVWTALKPKIGDDYRVPTQEEVIRHLNALTGSDRADAEEYVRLAPRQIVTPYRTAIETELGWIASGFL
;
A
#
# COMPACT_ATOMS: atom_id res chain seq x y z
N MET A 1 -17.19 1.46 1.87
CA MET A 1 -16.74 2.87 1.80
C MET A 1 -15.43 2.99 2.54
N TRP A 2 -14.48 3.78 2.04
CA TRP A 2 -13.20 4.05 2.69
C TRP A 2 -13.37 5.00 3.89
N ARG A 3 -12.54 4.81 4.91
CA ARG A 3 -12.45 5.62 6.13
C ARG A 3 -11.02 6.15 6.28
N SER A 4 -10.90 7.40 6.71
CA SER A 4 -9.66 8.19 6.69
C SER A 4 -8.81 8.09 7.97
N ASP A 5 -9.36 7.47 9.01
CA ASP A 5 -8.83 7.37 10.37
C ASP A 5 -8.14 6.02 10.62
N GLY A 6 -7.37 5.52 9.64
CA GLY A 6 -6.64 4.27 9.76
C GLY A 6 -5.38 4.35 10.63
N PRO A 7 -4.60 3.27 10.71
CA PRO A 7 -3.34 3.27 11.44
C PRO A 7 -2.31 4.19 10.77
N ASP A 8 -1.41 4.76 11.57
CA ASP A 8 -0.23 5.45 11.04
C ASP A 8 0.78 4.40 10.56
N LEU A 9 1.02 4.35 9.25
CA LEU A 9 1.95 3.41 8.63
C LEU A 9 2.98 4.13 7.76
N PRO A 10 4.24 3.65 7.73
CA PRO A 10 5.28 4.25 6.93
C PRO A 10 5.15 3.75 5.49
N VAL A 11 4.25 4.34 4.71
CA VAL A 11 4.02 3.96 3.30
C VAL A 11 4.77 4.86 2.34
N GLU A 12 5.17 4.31 1.20
CA GLU A 12 5.79 5.09 0.11
C GLU A 12 5.47 4.48 -1.26
N PHE A 13 5.50 5.31 -2.32
CA PHE A 13 5.43 4.92 -3.73
C PHE A 13 6.69 4.16 -4.14
N ALA A 14 6.80 2.90 -3.71
CA ALA A 14 8.06 2.15 -3.71
C ALA A 14 7.96 0.76 -4.36
N ARG A 15 6.85 0.45 -5.03
CA ARG A 15 6.70 -0.83 -5.73
C ARG A 15 6.19 -0.68 -7.16
N GLU A 16 7.01 -1.05 -8.13
CA GLU A 16 6.59 -1.30 -9.51
C GLU A 16 5.70 -2.55 -9.57
N SER A 17 4.45 -2.34 -9.98
CA SER A 17 3.42 -3.35 -10.13
C SER A 17 3.11 -3.59 -11.62
N GLY A 18 2.14 -4.47 -11.91
CA GLY A 18 1.68 -4.73 -13.28
C GLY A 18 1.21 -3.44 -13.97
N GLY A 19 1.53 -3.30 -15.27
CA GLY A 19 1.30 -2.08 -16.04
C GLY A 19 2.29 -0.95 -15.71
N ARG A 20 3.48 -1.28 -15.19
CA ARG A 20 4.59 -0.35 -14.88
C ARG A 20 4.24 0.73 -13.85
N ARG A 21 3.10 0.60 -13.16
CA ARG A 21 2.62 1.53 -12.13
C ARG A 21 3.50 1.46 -10.89
N ILE A 22 3.76 2.60 -10.26
CA ILE A 22 4.36 2.65 -8.92
C ILE A 22 3.24 2.72 -7.88
N THR A 23 3.28 1.81 -6.91
CA THR A 23 2.21 1.60 -5.92
C THR A 23 2.71 1.86 -4.50
N LEU A 24 1.77 2.23 -3.62
CA LEU A 24 2.04 2.43 -2.19
C LEU A 24 2.30 1.08 -1.53
N VAL A 25 3.42 0.98 -0.82
CA VAL A 25 3.79 -0.17 0.01
C VAL A 25 4.41 0.30 1.33
N ILE A 26 4.44 -0.58 2.32
CA ILE A 26 5.05 -0.28 3.62
C ILE A 26 6.59 -0.30 3.49
N CYS A 27 7.20 0.80 3.89
CA CYS A 27 8.63 1.07 3.92
C CYS A 27 9.02 1.52 5.34
N ASN A 28 9.39 0.58 6.21
CA ASN A 28 9.60 0.81 7.65
C ASN A 28 10.64 1.88 8.03
N ASP A 29 11.44 2.37 7.08
CA ASP A 29 12.44 3.42 7.24
C ASP A 29 11.90 4.83 6.93
N ARG A 30 10.57 4.98 6.79
CA ARG A 30 9.90 6.25 6.45
C ARG A 30 9.05 6.81 7.58
N ALA A 31 8.72 8.09 7.47
CA ALA A 31 7.74 8.72 8.34
C ALA A 31 6.36 8.07 8.12
N ALA A 32 5.66 7.81 9.22
CA ALA A 32 4.32 7.25 9.16
C ALA A 32 3.29 8.32 8.76
N VAL A 33 2.29 7.90 8.00
CA VAL A 33 1.12 8.70 7.64
C VAL A 33 -0.14 7.90 7.93
N THR A 34 -1.22 8.58 8.28
CA THR A 34 -2.51 7.94 8.55
C THR A 34 -3.08 7.35 7.26
N VAL A 35 -3.16 6.02 7.19
CA VAL A 35 -3.69 5.34 6.00
C VAL A 35 -5.21 5.21 6.05
N LEU A 36 -5.80 4.72 4.96
CA LEU A 36 -7.23 4.47 4.88
C LEU A 36 -7.54 3.00 5.13
N TRP A 37 -8.76 2.75 5.57
CA TRP A 37 -9.28 1.39 5.76
C TRP A 37 -10.72 1.27 5.28
N ALA A 38 -11.18 0.04 5.08
CA ALA A 38 -12.56 -0.26 4.74
C ALA A 38 -12.97 -1.57 5.41
N ALA A 39 -14.24 -1.67 5.78
CA ALA A 39 -14.80 -2.93 6.26
C ALA A 39 -14.80 -3.97 5.13
N LEU A 40 -14.37 -5.18 5.46
CA LEU A 40 -14.42 -6.34 4.58
C LEU A 40 -15.45 -7.32 5.13
N GLU A 41 -16.50 -7.60 4.35
CA GLU A 41 -17.59 -8.48 4.77
C GLU A 41 -17.21 -9.95 4.53
N VAL A 42 -16.74 -10.60 5.59
CA VAL A 42 -16.36 -12.01 5.61
C VAL A 42 -16.64 -12.60 6.99
N ARG A 43 -16.71 -13.93 7.09
CA ARG A 43 -17.07 -14.62 8.34
C ARG A 43 -15.89 -14.78 9.30
N THR A 44 -14.68 -14.91 8.76
CA THR A 44 -13.48 -15.23 9.55
C THR A 44 -12.27 -14.45 9.05
N LEU A 45 -11.25 -14.32 9.91
CA LEU A 45 -9.98 -13.70 9.53
C LEU A 45 -9.27 -14.48 8.42
N ASP A 46 -9.38 -15.81 8.41
CA ASP A 46 -8.83 -16.64 7.34
C ASP A 46 -9.57 -16.42 6.01
N ASP A 47 -10.88 -16.20 6.04
CA ASP A 47 -11.63 -15.75 4.86
C ASP A 47 -11.16 -14.37 4.39
N ALA A 48 -10.91 -13.44 5.32
CA ALA A 48 -10.36 -12.11 5.00
C ALA A 48 -9.01 -12.22 4.28
N ARG A 49 -8.11 -13.06 4.80
CA ARG A 49 -6.77 -13.30 4.23
C ARG A 49 -6.86 -13.90 2.83
N ARG A 50 -7.74 -14.88 2.63
CA ARG A 50 -7.97 -15.50 1.31
C ARG A 50 -8.61 -14.54 0.32
N ALA A 51 -9.61 -13.76 0.75
CA ALA A 51 -10.27 -12.77 -0.08
C ALA A 51 -9.29 -11.68 -0.54
N LEU A 52 -8.45 -11.18 0.37
CA LEU A 52 -7.41 -10.22 0.03
C LEU A 52 -6.37 -10.83 -0.91
N ALA A 53 -5.89 -12.05 -0.64
CA ALA A 53 -4.95 -12.74 -1.52
C ALA A 53 -5.49 -12.93 -2.95
N LEU A 54 -6.77 -13.29 -3.09
CA LEU A 54 -7.44 -13.44 -4.38
C LEU A 54 -7.48 -12.09 -5.14
N ARG A 55 -7.84 -11.01 -4.44
CA ARG A 55 -7.88 -9.65 -5.00
C ARG A 55 -6.51 -9.22 -5.54
N GLU A 56 -5.45 -9.52 -4.79
CA GLU A 56 -4.07 -9.15 -5.13
C GLU A 56 -3.37 -10.13 -6.09
N GLY A 57 -4.04 -11.22 -6.51
CA GLY A 57 -3.43 -12.26 -7.34
C GLY A 57 -2.31 -13.03 -6.64
N ILE A 58 -2.31 -13.08 -5.30
CA ILE A 58 -1.30 -13.75 -4.49
C ILE A 58 -1.58 -15.26 -4.46
N GLN A 59 -0.61 -16.05 -4.93
CA GLN A 59 -0.70 -17.51 -4.90
C GLN A 59 -0.77 -18.03 -3.44
N PRO A 60 -1.49 -19.14 -3.16
CA PRO A 60 -1.65 -19.67 -1.80
C PRO A 60 -0.34 -19.83 -1.03
N LYS A 61 0.72 -20.32 -1.69
CA LYS A 61 2.05 -20.51 -1.10
C LYS A 61 2.71 -19.20 -0.60
N ASN A 62 2.30 -18.05 -1.13
CA ASN A 62 2.86 -16.75 -0.82
C ASN A 62 2.02 -15.94 0.18
N ILE A 63 0.82 -16.43 0.58
CA ILE A 63 -0.08 -15.71 1.49
C ILE A 63 0.65 -15.36 2.80
N ARG A 64 1.37 -16.32 3.40
CA ARG A 64 2.12 -16.10 4.65
C ARG A 64 3.21 -15.02 4.57
N HIS A 65 3.63 -14.63 3.37
CA HIS A 65 4.71 -13.67 3.14
C HIS A 65 4.22 -12.33 2.59
N SER A 66 2.99 -12.29 2.06
CA SER A 66 2.46 -11.15 1.30
C SER A 66 1.15 -10.61 1.87
N ILE A 67 0.53 -11.31 2.82
CA ILE A 67 -0.68 -10.89 3.51
C ILE A 67 -0.38 -10.82 5.00
N GLY A 68 -0.39 -9.61 5.54
CA GLY A 68 -0.37 -9.39 6.97
C GLY A 68 -1.75 -9.52 7.58
N TYR A 69 -1.78 -9.90 8.84
CA TYR A 69 -3.01 -9.99 9.61
C TYR A 69 -2.76 -9.66 11.08
N TRP A 70 -3.83 -9.22 11.73
CA TRP A 70 -3.86 -9.01 13.17
C TRP A 70 -5.24 -9.37 13.72
N SER A 71 -5.26 -9.91 14.95
CA SER A 71 -6.41 -10.14 15.80
C SER A 71 -6.00 -10.02 17.28
N PRO A 72 -6.94 -9.96 18.24
CA PRO A 72 -6.61 -9.92 19.66
C PRO A 72 -5.81 -11.13 20.19
N VAL A 73 -5.82 -12.26 19.49
CA VAL A 73 -5.19 -13.52 19.94
C VAL A 73 -3.98 -13.94 19.11
N ASP A 74 -3.80 -13.38 17.92
CA ASP A 74 -2.76 -13.78 16.96
C ASP A 74 -2.48 -12.67 15.94
N ALA A 75 -1.25 -12.61 15.44
CA ALA A 75 -0.81 -11.65 14.44
C ALA A 75 0.34 -12.19 13.59
N SER A 76 0.45 -11.68 12.35
CA SER A 76 1.58 -12.00 11.49
C SER A 76 2.91 -11.40 11.99
N GLU A 77 4.04 -11.98 11.57
CA GLU A 77 5.40 -11.51 11.87
C GLU A 77 5.80 -10.21 11.13
N HIS A 78 4.86 -9.59 10.41
CA HIS A 78 5.09 -8.33 9.74
C HIS A 78 5.28 -7.20 10.76
N THR A 79 6.29 -6.37 10.54
CA THR A 79 6.74 -5.29 11.43
C THR A 79 5.65 -4.30 11.82
N GLU A 80 4.75 -4.00 10.90
CA GLU A 80 3.62 -3.09 11.05
C GLU A 80 2.48 -3.68 11.88
N ALA A 81 2.46 -4.99 12.13
CA ALA A 81 1.34 -5.67 12.81
C ALA A 81 1.09 -5.10 14.21
N SER A 82 2.14 -4.66 14.91
CA SER A 82 2.01 -4.03 16.23
C SER A 82 1.32 -2.66 16.17
N ALA A 83 1.66 -1.84 15.17
CA ALA A 83 1.04 -0.52 15.00
C ALA A 83 -0.43 -0.65 14.58
N ILE A 84 -0.71 -1.55 13.63
CA ILE A 84 -2.06 -1.89 13.18
C ILE A 84 -2.89 -2.44 14.34
N GLY A 85 -2.31 -3.32 15.17
CA GLY A 85 -3.00 -3.91 16.30
C GLY A 85 -3.41 -2.91 17.37
N ARG A 86 -2.52 -1.98 17.73
CA ARG A 86 -2.85 -0.89 18.67
C ARG A 86 -3.98 -0.03 18.15
N TRP A 87 -3.90 0.40 16.88
CA TRP A 87 -4.96 1.14 16.23
C TRP A 87 -6.29 0.37 16.24
N ALA A 88 -6.26 -0.92 15.92
CA ALA A 88 -7.47 -1.75 15.87
C ALA A 88 -8.16 -1.87 17.23
N ILE A 89 -7.39 -2.02 18.32
CA ILE A 89 -7.92 -2.05 19.69
C ILE A 89 -8.62 -0.73 20.02
N ASP A 90 -7.98 0.41 19.70
CA ASP A 90 -8.52 1.74 19.99
C ASP A 90 -9.83 2.04 19.22
N HIS A 91 -10.09 1.29 18.13
CA HIS A 91 -11.26 1.44 17.26
C HIS A 91 -12.28 0.29 17.37
N ASP A 92 -12.16 -0.59 18.36
CA ASP A 92 -13.03 -1.76 18.56
C ASP A 92 -13.10 -2.69 17.32
N ILE A 93 -11.96 -2.83 16.62
CA ILE A 93 -11.82 -3.68 15.45
C ILE A 93 -11.20 -5.02 15.87
N HIS A 94 -11.89 -6.11 15.56
CA HIS A 94 -11.52 -7.46 16.01
C HIS A 94 -10.68 -8.27 15.00
N GLY A 95 -10.37 -7.69 13.83
CA GLY A 95 -9.55 -8.34 12.82
C GLY A 95 -9.15 -7.39 11.70
N VAL A 96 -7.88 -7.43 11.30
CA VAL A 96 -7.35 -6.60 10.22
C VAL A 96 -6.52 -7.48 9.27
N VAL A 97 -6.64 -7.23 7.97
CA VAL A 97 -5.76 -7.80 6.94
C VAL A 97 -5.24 -6.69 6.03
N TRP A 98 -4.01 -6.84 5.56
CA TRP A 98 -3.39 -5.89 4.64
C TRP A 98 -2.41 -6.59 3.70
N THR A 99 -2.14 -5.95 2.58
CA THR A 99 -1.15 -6.42 1.61
C THR A 99 0.24 -6.00 2.10
N ALA A 100 1.08 -6.98 2.43
CA ALA A 100 2.44 -6.78 2.93
C ALA A 100 3.48 -7.06 1.83
N LEU A 101 3.20 -6.60 0.61
CA LEU A 101 4.11 -6.75 -0.52
C LEU A 101 5.34 -5.86 -0.34
N LYS A 102 6.52 -6.44 -0.56
CA LYS A 102 7.79 -5.71 -0.44
C LYS A 102 7.94 -4.63 -1.51
N PRO A 103 8.69 -3.55 -1.22
CA PRO A 103 9.20 -2.64 -2.25
C PRO A 103 9.90 -3.39 -3.39
N LYS A 104 9.78 -2.86 -4.60
CA LYS A 104 10.34 -3.47 -5.81
C LYS A 104 10.48 -2.46 -6.95
N ILE A 105 11.57 -2.49 -7.70
CA ILE A 105 11.73 -1.74 -8.96
C ILE A 105 12.27 -2.69 -10.02
N GLY A 106 11.59 -2.82 -11.16
CA GLY A 106 11.81 -3.93 -12.09
C GLY A 106 11.71 -5.30 -11.40
N ASP A 107 12.83 -6.02 -11.38
CA ASP A 107 13.00 -7.32 -10.72
C ASP A 107 13.74 -7.23 -9.36
N ASP A 108 14.21 -6.04 -8.98
CA ASP A 108 14.96 -5.82 -7.75
C ASP A 108 14.03 -5.57 -6.56
N TYR A 109 14.06 -6.47 -5.58
CA TYR A 109 13.29 -6.36 -4.33
C TYR A 109 14.00 -5.46 -3.31
N ARG A 110 13.92 -4.15 -3.53
CA ARG A 110 14.45 -3.11 -2.64
C ARG A 110 13.58 -1.86 -2.69
N VAL A 111 13.78 -0.96 -1.72
CA VAL A 111 13.21 0.39 -1.78
C VAL A 111 13.94 1.16 -2.89
N PRO A 112 13.24 1.65 -3.94
CA PRO A 112 13.85 2.54 -4.92
C PRO A 112 14.10 3.92 -4.30
N THR A 113 15.09 4.66 -4.81
CA THR A 113 15.26 6.08 -4.46
C THR A 113 14.18 6.94 -5.12
N GLN A 114 14.00 8.15 -4.62
CA GLN A 114 13.08 9.12 -5.23
C GLN A 114 13.42 9.35 -6.70
N GLU A 115 14.71 9.52 -7.02
CA GLU A 115 15.20 9.76 -8.38
C GLU A 115 14.93 8.56 -9.30
N GLU A 116 15.01 7.33 -8.78
CA GLU A 116 14.68 6.13 -9.56
C GLU A 116 13.20 6.06 -9.89
N VAL A 117 12.32 6.40 -8.94
CA VAL A 117 10.87 6.47 -9.16
C VAL A 117 10.54 7.53 -10.20
N ILE A 118 11.07 8.75 -10.08
CA ILE A 118 10.84 9.82 -11.05
C ILE A 118 11.38 9.44 -12.44
N ARG A 119 12.59 8.89 -12.52
CA ARG A 119 13.18 8.45 -13.78
C ARG A 119 12.33 7.36 -14.45
N HIS A 120 11.86 6.39 -13.68
CA HIS A 120 10.99 5.31 -14.17
C HIS A 120 9.70 5.89 -14.74
N LEU A 121 8.98 6.71 -13.97
CA LEU A 121 7.70 7.29 -14.38
C LEU A 121 7.85 8.22 -15.60
N ASN A 122 8.92 9.03 -15.65
CA ASN A 122 9.15 9.93 -16.77
C ASN A 122 9.48 9.20 -18.08
N ALA A 123 10.08 8.00 -17.99
CA ALA A 123 10.39 7.15 -19.14
C ALA A 123 9.17 6.40 -19.71
N LEU A 124 8.03 6.39 -19.02
CA LEU A 124 6.82 5.74 -19.51
C LEU A 124 6.21 6.54 -20.68
N THR A 125 5.62 5.81 -21.62
CA THR A 125 4.91 6.37 -22.78
C THR A 125 3.62 5.57 -23.04
N GLY A 126 2.71 6.13 -23.84
CA GLY A 126 1.48 5.44 -24.23
C GLY A 126 0.60 5.04 -23.03
N SER A 127 0.03 3.83 -23.09
CA SER A 127 -0.85 3.28 -22.05
C SER A 127 -0.16 3.16 -20.70
N ASP A 128 1.11 2.74 -20.67
CA ASP A 128 1.84 2.56 -19.40
C ASP A 128 1.95 3.89 -18.64
N ARG A 129 2.16 5.00 -19.36
CA ARG A 129 2.19 6.33 -18.73
C ARG A 129 0.81 6.73 -18.21
N ALA A 130 -0.23 6.52 -19.03
CA ALA A 130 -1.61 6.87 -18.67
C ALA A 130 -2.06 6.10 -17.42
N ASP A 131 -1.81 4.80 -17.37
CA ASP A 131 -2.19 3.92 -16.25
C ASP A 131 -1.41 4.26 -14.97
N ALA A 132 -0.12 4.60 -15.09
CA ALA A 132 0.70 5.02 -13.96
C ALA A 132 0.28 6.40 -13.42
N GLU A 133 0.03 7.36 -14.30
CA GLU A 133 -0.47 8.68 -13.93
C GLU A 133 -1.83 8.59 -13.25
N GLU A 134 -2.78 7.87 -13.85
CA GLU A 134 -4.10 7.65 -13.27
C GLU A 134 -3.99 7.03 -11.87
N TYR A 135 -3.19 5.98 -11.71
CA TYR A 135 -3.00 5.33 -10.42
C TYR A 135 -2.46 6.29 -9.34
N VAL A 136 -1.41 7.06 -9.66
CA VAL A 136 -0.82 8.02 -8.71
C VAL A 136 -1.82 9.11 -8.34
N ARG A 137 -2.52 9.67 -9.33
CA ARG A 137 -3.52 10.72 -9.11
C ARG A 137 -4.70 10.22 -8.27
N LEU A 138 -5.18 9.00 -8.52
CA LEU A 138 -6.29 8.40 -7.80
C LEU A 138 -5.92 7.91 -6.39
N ALA A 139 -4.63 7.83 -6.04
CA ALA A 139 -4.23 7.57 -4.66
C ALA A 139 -4.82 8.66 -3.72
N PRO A 140 -5.26 8.30 -2.51
CA PRO A 140 -5.90 9.24 -1.60
C PRO A 140 -5.02 10.46 -1.29
N ARG A 141 -5.64 11.64 -1.21
CA ARG A 141 -4.98 12.93 -0.99
C ARG A 141 -4.33 13.03 0.38
N GLN A 142 -4.88 12.36 1.39
CA GLN A 142 -4.29 12.34 2.73
C GLN A 142 -2.93 11.62 2.80
N ILE A 143 -2.59 10.79 1.81
CA ILE A 143 -1.32 10.06 1.78
C ILE A 143 -0.25 10.97 1.21
N VAL A 144 0.28 11.87 2.04
CA VAL A 144 1.33 12.82 1.65
C VAL A 144 2.69 12.23 2.01
N THR A 145 3.42 11.71 1.01
CA THR A 145 4.75 11.14 1.17
C THR A 145 5.82 11.98 0.45
N PRO A 146 7.10 11.83 0.79
CA PRO A 146 8.19 12.46 0.05
C PRO A 146 8.14 12.17 -1.46
N TYR A 147 7.96 10.90 -1.88
CA TYR A 147 7.98 10.60 -3.32
C TYR A 147 6.73 11.13 -4.01
N ARG A 148 5.57 11.15 -3.34
CA ARG A 148 4.38 11.80 -3.88
C ARG A 148 4.62 13.27 -4.17
N THR A 149 5.20 14.00 -3.22
CA THR A 149 5.53 15.41 -3.38
C THR A 149 6.46 15.63 -4.57
N ALA A 150 7.46 14.76 -4.74
CA ALA A 150 8.36 14.81 -5.90
C ALA A 150 7.64 14.51 -7.22
N ILE A 151 6.77 13.49 -7.26
CA ILE A 151 5.99 13.14 -8.45
C ILE A 151 5.07 14.29 -8.86
N GLU A 152 4.41 14.92 -7.90
CA GLU A 152 3.56 16.10 -8.13
C GLU A 152 4.36 17.28 -8.68
N THR A 153 5.56 17.53 -8.13
CA THR A 153 6.43 18.64 -8.53
C THR A 153 7.03 18.43 -9.93
N GLU A 154 7.56 17.24 -10.19
CA GLU A 154 8.34 16.95 -11.41
C GLU A 154 7.47 16.57 -12.61
N LEU A 155 6.34 15.89 -12.37
CA LEU A 155 5.48 15.34 -13.43
C LEU A 155 4.11 16.03 -13.53
N GLY A 156 3.74 16.87 -12.55
CA GLY A 156 2.43 17.51 -12.50
C GLY A 156 1.29 16.52 -12.22
N TRP A 157 1.59 15.33 -11.70
CA TRP A 157 0.63 14.26 -11.40
C TRP A 157 -0.09 14.49 -10.07
N ILE A 158 -0.77 15.63 -9.97
CA ILE A 158 -1.50 16.09 -8.77
C ILE A 158 -2.67 15.17 -8.43
N ALA A 159 -2.75 14.86 -7.14
CA ALA A 159 -3.84 14.14 -6.49
C ALA A 159 -5.27 14.53 -6.94
N SER A 160 -6.03 13.57 -7.44
CA SER A 160 -7.46 13.68 -7.73
C SER A 160 -8.32 12.64 -6.99
N GLY A 161 -7.70 11.67 -6.32
CA GLY A 161 -8.39 10.68 -5.50
C GLY A 161 -9.28 11.32 -4.42
N PHE A 162 -10.42 10.69 -4.13
CA PHE A 162 -11.30 11.09 -3.03
C PHE A 162 -10.71 10.64 -1.68
N LEU A 163 -10.98 11.45 -0.64
CA LEU A 163 -10.32 11.50 0.68
C LEU A 163 -8.90 12.07 0.61
#